data_AF-A0A183V818-F1
#
_entry.id   AF-A0A183V818-F1
#
_cell.length_a   1.000
_cell.length_b   1.000
_cell.length_c   1.000
_cell.angle_alpha   90.00
_cell.angle_beta   90.00
_cell.angle_gamma   90.00
#
_symmetry.space_group_name_H-M   'P 1'
#
loop_
_entity.id
_entity.type
_entity.pdbx_description
1 polymer ?
#
loop_
_entity_poly.entity_id
_entity_poly.type
_entity_poly.pdbx_seq_one_letter_code
_entity_poly.pdbx_strand_id
1 'polypeptide(L)'
;MNIYLSSANNFIGNVETLVKLGGDDCIVECRVAIFGSYDLPVFVQASCRFAKLGSAGDHIIEDRFIELGDERISRCSHNRNVHFPEDDSQLVSGYHEAPTNSFHLKQCCDATVIAEAYCNACKLAKITPNATVEHQIACFHQVVGLRQECLSLKGQRLSQAHMECLEEIFRRVQFDTLDFEYTFIDDDAAVSLAEMLEFYDSTAKLNLSFNKQINIRGWQALFRAIKNCQSLQLLNLRYTSLSERAIPVLARTLRTQPTLTTLHLENVSLSGKNLLLLVCALKTNTVLKELYLGENNLQPADGAHLYQLIVGNTSIQMLDLRNNQLQ
;
A
#
# COMPACT_ATOMS: atom_id res chain seq x y z
N MET A 1 -23.03 8.86 -19.34
CA MET A 1 -21.66 8.35 -19.16
C MET A 1 -21.75 7.15 -18.24
N ASN A 2 -21.62 5.95 -18.78
CA ASN A 2 -21.56 4.75 -17.96
C ASN A 2 -20.12 4.62 -17.45
N ILE A 3 -19.96 4.69 -16.14
CA ILE A 3 -18.70 4.36 -15.46
C ILE A 3 -18.67 2.84 -15.39
N TYR A 4 -17.98 2.22 -16.36
CA TYR A 4 -17.70 0.80 -16.33
C TYR A 4 -16.29 0.60 -15.75
N LEU A 5 -16.25 0.18 -14.48
CA LEU A 5 -15.04 -0.31 -13.83
C LEU A 5 -15.04 -1.83 -13.99
N SER A 6 -14.10 -2.38 -14.76
CA SER A 6 -13.97 -3.84 -14.86
C SER A 6 -13.51 -4.40 -13.52
N SER A 7 -14.17 -5.47 -13.09
CA SER A 7 -13.87 -6.24 -11.89
C SER A 7 -12.50 -6.92 -11.99
N ALA A 8 -11.43 -6.21 -11.64
CA ALA A 8 -10.19 -6.80 -11.15
C ALA A 8 -9.30 -5.68 -10.60
N ASN A 9 -8.97 -5.79 -9.32
CA ASN A 9 -7.99 -5.01 -8.58
C ASN A 9 -8.47 -3.68 -7.98
N ASN A 10 -8.22 -3.56 -6.68
CA ASN A 10 -8.51 -2.41 -5.86
C ASN A 10 -7.75 -1.20 -6.40
N PHE A 11 -8.49 -0.25 -6.98
CA PHE A 11 -7.94 0.99 -7.46
C PHE A 11 -8.04 2.05 -6.36
N ILE A 12 -6.90 2.61 -5.96
CA ILE A 12 -6.80 3.91 -5.31
C ILE A 12 -5.93 4.76 -6.21
N GLY A 13 -6.54 5.73 -6.89
CA GLY A 13 -5.81 6.66 -7.74
C GLY A 13 -6.55 7.99 -7.82
N ASN A 14 -5.80 9.10 -7.83
CA ASN A 14 -6.35 10.40 -8.18
C ASN A 14 -6.58 10.44 -9.68
N VAL A 15 -7.84 10.39 -10.10
CA VAL A 15 -8.22 10.62 -11.49
C VAL A 15 -8.68 12.07 -11.59
N GLU A 16 -7.77 12.96 -12.00
CA GLU A 16 -8.16 14.30 -12.42
C GLU A 16 -8.77 14.17 -13.83
N THR A 17 -10.10 14.12 -13.89
CA THR A 17 -10.81 14.09 -15.18
C THR A 17 -12.02 14.99 -15.10
N LEU A 18 -12.14 15.89 -16.07
CA LEU A 18 -13.34 16.70 -16.29
C LEU A 18 -14.42 15.80 -16.89
N VAL A 19 -15.49 15.58 -16.12
CA VAL A 19 -16.60 14.71 -16.53
C VAL A 19 -17.84 15.57 -16.78
N LYS A 20 -18.26 15.66 -18.04
CA LYS A 20 -19.54 16.25 -18.44
C LYS A 20 -20.63 15.21 -18.25
N LEU A 21 -21.36 15.29 -17.14
CA LEU A 21 -22.62 14.56 -16.99
C LEU A 21 -23.67 15.35 -17.79
N GLY A 22 -24.48 14.68 -18.60
CA GLY A 22 -25.46 15.38 -19.45
C GLY A 22 -26.38 16.29 -18.61
N GLY A 23 -26.58 17.53 -19.07
CA GLY A 23 -27.28 18.60 -18.36
C GLY A 23 -26.36 19.77 -17.97
N ASP A 24 -26.89 20.74 -17.20
CA ASP A 24 -26.23 21.99 -16.78
C ASP A 24 -25.25 21.84 -15.60
N ASP A 25 -24.97 20.61 -15.17
CA ASP A 25 -24.08 20.31 -14.05
C ASP A 25 -22.78 19.64 -14.53
N CYS A 26 -21.63 20.16 -14.09
CA CYS A 26 -20.31 19.59 -14.37
C CYS A 26 -19.57 19.18 -13.09
N ILE A 27 -18.89 18.03 -13.14
CA ILE A 27 -17.92 17.61 -12.13
C ILE A 27 -16.57 18.25 -12.48
N VAL A 28 -16.05 19.08 -11.59
CA VAL A 28 -14.75 19.77 -11.79
C VAL A 28 -13.59 18.95 -11.23
N GLU A 29 -13.85 18.13 -10.21
CA GLU A 29 -12.86 17.26 -9.58
C GLU A 29 -13.63 16.11 -8.90
N CYS A 30 -13.38 14.85 -9.25
CA CYS A 30 -13.87 13.69 -8.48
C CYS A 30 -12.67 12.91 -7.97
N ARG A 31 -12.57 12.77 -6.66
CA ARG A 31 -11.73 11.73 -6.04
C ARG A 31 -12.59 10.51 -5.81
N VAL A 32 -12.33 9.44 -6.54
CA VAL A 32 -13.07 8.19 -6.45
C VAL A 32 -12.24 7.20 -5.65
N ALA A 33 -12.71 6.85 -4.45
CA ALA A 33 -12.20 5.70 -3.71
C ALA A 33 -13.16 4.52 -3.91
N ILE A 34 -12.66 3.44 -4.50
CA ILE A 34 -13.44 2.22 -4.72
C ILE A 34 -13.14 1.27 -3.58
N PHE A 35 -14.13 1.02 -2.73
CA PHE A 35 -14.01 0.04 -1.66
C PHE A 35 -14.73 -1.24 -2.07
N GLY A 36 -13.93 -2.26 -2.42
CA GLY A 36 -14.41 -3.58 -2.80
C GLY A 36 -13.70 -4.68 -2.04
N SER A 37 -14.47 -5.66 -1.57
CA SER A 37 -13.98 -7.01 -1.25
C SER A 37 -14.81 -7.99 -2.08
N TYR A 38 -14.24 -9.13 -2.42
CA TYR A 38 -14.75 -10.08 -3.42
C TYR A 38 -16.22 -10.54 -3.25
N ASP A 39 -16.87 -10.27 -2.11
CA ASP A 39 -18.21 -10.80 -1.77
C ASP A 39 -19.23 -9.75 -1.25
N LEU A 40 -18.98 -8.44 -1.39
CA LEU A 40 -19.93 -7.39 -0.94
C LEU A 40 -20.16 -6.34 -2.04
N PRO A 41 -21.33 -5.66 -2.04
CA PRO A 41 -21.61 -4.60 -3.00
C PRO A 41 -20.54 -3.52 -2.92
N VAL A 42 -20.05 -3.12 -4.09
CA VAL A 42 -19.01 -2.09 -4.26
C VAL A 42 -19.53 -0.78 -3.69
N PHE A 43 -18.88 -0.26 -2.66
CA PHE A 43 -19.14 1.09 -2.17
C PHE A 43 -18.22 2.06 -2.89
N VAL A 44 -18.82 2.94 -3.68
CA VAL A 44 -18.11 4.05 -4.32
C VAL A 44 -18.22 5.25 -3.41
N GLN A 45 -17.11 5.65 -2.77
CA GLN A 45 -17.06 6.93 -2.08
C GLN A 45 -16.42 7.94 -3.04
N ALA A 46 -17.25 8.80 -3.62
CA ALA A 46 -16.81 9.85 -4.51
C ALA A 46 -16.86 11.18 -3.76
N SER A 47 -15.71 11.82 -3.56
CA SER A 47 -15.66 13.23 -3.14
C SER A 47 -15.58 14.07 -4.40
N CYS A 48 -16.72 14.63 -4.81
CA CYS A 48 -16.81 15.39 -6.05
C CYS A 48 -17.11 16.87 -5.77
N ARG A 49 -16.39 17.76 -6.46
CA ARG A 49 -16.69 19.20 -6.48
C ARG A 49 -17.55 19.51 -7.69
N PHE A 50 -18.75 20.02 -7.43
CA PHE A 50 -19.73 20.39 -8.45
C PHE A 50 -19.64 21.88 -8.77
N ALA A 51 -19.77 22.24 -10.04
CA ALA A 51 -19.97 23.62 -10.48
C ALA A 51 -21.19 23.69 -11.41
N LYS A 52 -22.04 24.70 -11.21
CA LYS A 52 -23.25 24.95 -11.98
C LYS A 52 -22.93 25.86 -13.16
N LEU A 53 -23.33 25.49 -14.38
CA LEU A 53 -23.31 26.40 -15.53
C LEU A 53 -24.47 27.39 -15.41
N GLY A 54 -24.19 28.68 -15.49
CA GLY A 54 -25.21 29.71 -15.65
C GLY A 54 -25.32 30.08 -17.13
N SER A 55 -26.39 29.68 -17.80
CA SER A 55 -26.77 30.25 -19.10
C SER A 55 -27.87 31.28 -18.91
N ALA A 56 -27.67 32.47 -19.48
CA ALA A 56 -28.71 33.47 -19.62
C ALA A 56 -29.78 32.96 -20.60
N GLY A 57 -31.05 32.99 -20.18
CA GLY A 57 -32.20 32.70 -21.04
C GLY A 57 -33.26 31.87 -20.32
N ASP A 58 -34.38 32.51 -19.99
CA ASP A 58 -35.56 31.91 -19.38
C ASP A 58 -36.05 30.65 -20.12
N HIS A 59 -36.35 29.56 -19.40
CA HIS A 59 -37.56 28.73 -19.58
C HIS A 59 -37.73 27.77 -18.37
N ILE A 60 -38.96 27.72 -17.85
CA ILE A 60 -39.44 26.79 -16.81
C ILE A 60 -39.76 25.44 -17.47
N ILE A 61 -39.45 24.30 -16.84
CA ILE A 61 -40.28 23.06 -16.79
C ILE A 61 -39.74 22.05 -15.73
N GLU A 62 -40.62 21.82 -14.75
CA GLU A 62 -41.02 20.64 -13.96
C GLU A 62 -40.05 19.64 -13.29
N ASP A 63 -40.37 19.43 -12.01
CA ASP A 63 -39.95 18.37 -11.10
C ASP A 63 -40.11 16.97 -11.68
N ARG A 64 -39.02 16.20 -11.72
CA ARG A 64 -39.07 14.75 -11.58
C ARG A 64 -38.05 14.28 -10.55
N PHE A 65 -38.61 13.81 -9.44
CA PHE A 65 -37.93 13.16 -8.34
C PHE A 65 -37.23 11.87 -8.80
N ILE A 66 -35.97 11.72 -8.39
CA ILE A 66 -35.36 10.40 -8.14
C ILE A 66 -34.74 10.48 -6.74
N GLU A 67 -35.37 9.81 -5.78
CA GLU A 67 -34.90 9.63 -4.41
C GLU A 67 -33.71 8.67 -4.38
N LEU A 68 -32.55 9.14 -3.92
CA LEU A 68 -31.53 8.29 -3.27
C LEU A 68 -30.88 9.10 -2.13
N GLY A 69 -31.28 8.77 -0.90
CA GLY A 69 -30.54 8.89 0.37
C GLY A 69 -29.80 10.20 0.67
N ASP A 70 -30.34 10.98 1.61
CA ASP A 70 -29.80 12.23 2.17
C ASP A 70 -28.33 12.14 2.68
N GLU A 71 -27.47 13.01 2.13
CA GLU A 71 -26.84 14.11 2.89
C GLU A 71 -26.40 15.21 1.90
N ARG A 72 -27.02 16.40 2.02
CA ARG A 72 -27.01 17.48 1.04
C ARG A 72 -25.81 18.41 1.25
N ILE A 73 -24.94 18.59 0.26
CA ILE A 73 -23.88 19.62 0.31
C ILE A 73 -24.48 20.99 -0.05
N SER A 74 -24.61 21.87 0.94
CA SER A 74 -25.08 23.25 0.73
C SER A 74 -23.96 24.18 0.23
N ARG A 75 -24.12 24.70 -1.00
CA ARG A 75 -23.56 25.95 -1.57
C ARG A 75 -22.03 26.19 -1.47
N CYS A 76 -21.35 26.14 -2.62
CA CYS A 76 -19.99 26.68 -2.78
C CYS A 76 -20.00 28.22 -2.92
N SER A 77 -19.01 28.91 -2.32
CA SER A 77 -19.06 30.34 -2.03
C SER A 77 -18.48 31.30 -3.08
N HIS A 78 -17.94 30.85 -4.21
CA HIS A 78 -17.30 31.75 -5.20
C HIS A 78 -17.42 31.23 -6.65
N ASN A 79 -17.96 32.05 -7.56
CA ASN A 79 -18.05 31.75 -9.00
C ASN A 79 -16.65 31.77 -9.64
N ARG A 80 -16.22 30.63 -10.20
CA ARG A 80 -15.07 30.53 -11.10
C ARG A 80 -15.55 29.94 -12.43
N ASN A 81 -15.34 30.65 -13.53
CA ASN A 81 -15.72 30.20 -14.87
C ASN A 81 -14.63 29.29 -15.46
N VAL A 82 -15.03 28.22 -16.15
CA VAL A 82 -14.15 27.29 -16.88
C VAL A 82 -14.54 27.31 -18.35
N HIS A 83 -13.56 27.30 -19.26
CA HIS A 83 -13.75 27.21 -20.71
C HIS A 83 -13.14 25.91 -21.23
N PHE A 84 -13.88 25.22 -22.11
CA PHE A 84 -13.39 24.05 -22.85
C PHE A 84 -12.97 24.46 -24.27
N PRO A 85 -12.00 23.75 -24.89
CA PRO A 85 -11.66 23.94 -26.30
C PRO A 85 -12.83 23.56 -27.23
N GLU A 86 -12.90 24.19 -28.40
CA GLU A 86 -13.96 23.95 -29.40
C GLU A 86 -13.78 22.65 -30.21
N ASP A 87 -12.60 22.03 -30.11
CA ASP A 87 -12.23 20.85 -30.90
C ASP A 87 -12.15 19.58 -30.03
N ASP A 88 -13.05 18.64 -30.29
CA ASP A 88 -13.15 17.34 -29.62
C ASP A 88 -11.90 16.47 -29.83
N SER A 89 -11.03 16.79 -30.79
CA SER A 89 -9.73 16.12 -30.95
C SER A 89 -8.74 16.40 -29.80
N GLN A 90 -9.01 17.45 -29.00
CA GLN A 90 -8.28 17.76 -27.77
C GLN A 90 -8.82 17.01 -26.54
N LEU A 91 -9.94 16.29 -26.69
CA LEU A 91 -10.46 15.41 -25.65
C LEU A 91 -9.75 14.06 -25.74
N VAL A 92 -9.01 13.71 -24.68
CA VAL A 92 -8.28 12.45 -24.58
C VAL A 92 -9.28 11.29 -24.62
N SER A 93 -9.27 10.51 -25.71
CA SER A 93 -10.21 9.41 -26.00
C SER A 93 -9.61 8.00 -25.83
N GLY A 94 -8.33 7.91 -25.45
CA GLY A 94 -7.62 6.66 -25.25
C GLY A 94 -7.69 6.15 -23.80
N TYR A 95 -7.78 4.84 -23.64
CA TYR A 95 -7.51 4.14 -22.38
C TYR A 95 -6.09 3.56 -22.45
N HIS A 96 -5.25 3.94 -21.50
CA HIS A 96 -4.01 3.23 -21.23
C HIS A 96 -4.25 2.35 -20.00
N GLU A 97 -4.07 1.03 -20.14
CA GLU A 97 -3.88 0.18 -18.97
C GLU A 97 -2.69 0.76 -18.19
N ALA A 98 -2.89 1.11 -16.92
CA ALA A 98 -1.77 1.44 -16.06
C ALA A 98 -0.85 0.20 -16.05
N PRO A 99 0.44 0.33 -16.41
CA PRO A 99 1.33 -0.81 -16.47
C PRO A 99 1.28 -1.52 -15.12
N THR A 100 1.05 -2.84 -15.13
CA THR A 100 0.93 -3.70 -13.95
C THR A 100 2.21 -3.75 -13.09
N ASN A 101 3.24 -3.01 -13.48
CA ASN A 101 4.36 -2.54 -12.70
C ASN A 101 4.96 -1.35 -13.49
N SER A 102 4.98 -0.14 -12.92
CA SER A 102 5.46 1.08 -13.60
C SER A 102 6.94 1.01 -14.03
N PHE A 103 7.70 0.06 -13.48
CA PHE A 103 9.12 -0.18 -13.79
C PHE A 103 9.44 -0.66 -15.20
N HIS A 104 8.43 -1.03 -16.00
CA HIS A 104 8.64 -1.38 -17.41
C HIS A 104 8.92 -0.17 -18.31
N LEU A 105 8.86 1.06 -17.77
CA LEU A 105 9.27 2.27 -18.45
C LEU A 105 10.76 2.53 -18.18
N LYS A 106 11.58 2.61 -19.24
CA LYS A 106 13.03 2.92 -19.21
C LYS A 106 13.30 4.17 -18.37
N GLN A 107 13.52 4.01 -17.07
CA GLN A 107 13.86 5.11 -16.19
C GLN A 107 15.38 5.22 -16.10
N CYS A 108 15.87 6.43 -16.26
CA CYS A 108 17.29 6.74 -16.11
C CYS A 108 17.67 6.54 -14.64
N CYS A 109 18.58 5.60 -14.37
CA CYS A 109 19.12 5.31 -13.05
C CYS A 109 20.36 6.18 -12.75
N ASP A 110 20.32 7.47 -13.06
CA ASP A 110 21.42 8.37 -12.68
C ASP A 110 21.30 8.74 -11.21
N ALA A 111 22.30 8.33 -10.43
CA ALA A 111 22.39 8.60 -9.00
C ALA A 111 22.33 10.10 -8.68
N THR A 112 22.90 10.96 -9.54
CA THR A 112 22.83 12.41 -9.31
C THR A 112 21.41 12.94 -9.44
N VAL A 113 20.68 12.51 -10.47
CA VAL A 113 19.27 12.88 -10.69
C VAL A 113 18.38 12.37 -9.54
N ILE A 114 18.62 11.15 -9.06
CA ILE A 114 17.89 10.58 -7.92
C ILE A 114 18.17 11.39 -6.64
N ALA A 115 19.44 11.71 -6.37
CA ALA A 115 19.84 12.50 -5.21
C ALA A 115 19.21 13.90 -5.26
N GLU A 116 19.29 14.60 -6.38
CA GLU A 116 18.68 15.92 -6.55
C GLU A 116 17.16 15.88 -6.34
N ALA A 117 16.48 14.89 -6.90
CA ALA A 117 15.04 14.72 -6.73
C ALA A 117 14.67 14.47 -5.26
N TYR A 118 15.37 13.58 -4.58
CA TYR A 118 15.18 13.29 -3.15
C TYR A 118 15.43 14.53 -2.28
N CYS A 119 16.55 15.23 -2.48
CA CYS A 119 16.87 16.43 -1.72
C CYS A 119 15.86 17.55 -1.98
N ASN A 120 15.36 17.69 -3.22
CA ASN A 120 14.32 18.68 -3.55
C ASN A 120 12.98 18.33 -2.91
N ALA A 121 12.58 17.05 -2.89
CA ALA A 121 11.39 16.60 -2.17
C ALA A 121 11.50 16.92 -0.67
N CYS A 122 12.65 16.64 -0.05
CA CYS A 122 12.90 16.98 1.35
C CYS A 122 12.79 18.50 1.62
N LYS A 123 13.34 19.32 0.73
CA LYS A 123 13.22 20.79 0.82
C LYS A 123 11.77 21.25 0.73
N LEU A 124 10.98 20.69 -0.20
CA LEU A 124 9.55 21.00 -0.36
C LEU A 124 8.74 20.57 0.87
N ALA A 125 9.07 19.42 1.45
CA ALA A 125 8.50 18.91 2.69
C ALA A 125 9.03 19.61 3.96
N LYS A 126 9.98 20.55 3.82
CA LYS A 126 10.62 21.31 4.91
C LYS A 126 11.29 20.41 5.95
N ILE A 127 11.88 19.31 5.50
CA ILE A 127 12.65 18.38 6.32
C ILE A 127 14.12 18.37 5.89
N THR A 128 15.00 17.96 6.80
CA THR A 128 16.41 17.75 6.47
C THR A 128 16.56 16.40 5.75
N PRO A 129 17.20 16.33 4.57
CA PRO A 129 17.51 15.06 3.92
C PRO A 129 18.26 14.12 4.87
N ASN A 130 17.96 12.83 4.80
CA ASN A 130 18.69 11.85 5.60
C ASN A 130 20.05 11.57 4.94
N ALA A 131 21.13 11.93 5.64
CA ALA A 131 22.49 11.75 5.12
C ALA A 131 22.83 10.29 4.77
N THR A 132 22.22 9.31 5.45
CA THR A 132 22.38 7.88 5.14
C THR A 132 21.78 7.53 3.80
N VAL A 133 20.65 8.15 3.43
CA VAL A 133 20.02 7.99 2.12
C VAL A 133 20.89 8.63 1.04
N GLU A 134 21.35 9.87 1.25
CA GLU A 134 22.22 10.57 0.30
C GLU A 134 23.50 9.78 0.02
N HIS A 135 24.13 9.24 1.06
CA HIS A 135 25.33 8.42 0.92
C HIS A 135 25.07 7.12 0.15
N GLN A 136 23.94 6.44 0.41
CA GLN A 136 23.58 5.22 -0.31
C GLN A 136 23.26 5.48 -1.78
N ILE A 137 22.56 6.58 -2.11
CA ILE A 137 22.28 6.96 -3.49
C ILE A 137 23.58 7.14 -4.28
N ALA A 138 24.59 7.78 -3.68
CA ALA A 138 25.90 7.97 -4.32
C ALA A 138 26.63 6.64 -4.65
N CYS A 139 26.26 5.55 -3.97
CA CYS A 139 26.81 4.22 -4.16
C CYS A 139 25.97 3.33 -5.10
N PHE A 140 24.84 3.81 -5.63
CA PHE A 140 23.99 3.02 -6.52
C PHE A 140 24.71 2.69 -7.83
N HIS A 141 24.63 1.44 -8.25
CA HIS A 141 25.14 1.05 -9.56
C HIS A 141 24.23 1.60 -10.68
N GLN A 142 24.80 1.88 -11.86
CA GLN A 142 24.05 2.43 -13.00
C GLN A 142 23.53 1.35 -13.97
N VAL A 143 23.57 0.06 -13.57
CA VAL A 143 23.09 -1.05 -14.39
C VAL A 143 21.56 -1.05 -14.45
N VAL A 144 21.01 -0.78 -15.64
CA VAL A 144 19.56 -0.73 -15.89
C VAL A 144 18.94 -2.13 -15.76
N GLY A 145 17.79 -2.20 -15.10
CA GLY A 145 17.02 -3.45 -14.94
C GLY A 145 17.53 -4.37 -13.83
N LEU A 146 18.60 -3.99 -13.13
CA LEU A 146 19.09 -4.70 -11.95
C LEU A 146 18.63 -3.98 -10.68
N ARG A 147 18.20 -4.76 -9.67
CA ARG A 147 17.87 -4.25 -8.33
C ARG A 147 19.15 -3.81 -7.63
N GLN A 148 19.09 -2.70 -6.90
CA GLN A 148 20.14 -2.35 -5.95
C GLN A 148 20.11 -3.33 -4.78
N GLU A 149 21.26 -3.64 -4.18
CA GLU A 149 21.32 -4.66 -3.15
C GLU A 149 20.51 -4.30 -1.89
N CYS A 150 20.65 -3.06 -1.40
CA CYS A 150 20.01 -2.65 -0.16
C CYS A 150 19.81 -1.14 -0.07
N LEU A 151 18.66 -0.72 0.48
CA LEU A 151 18.49 0.58 1.10
C LEU A 151 18.19 0.36 2.58
N SER A 152 19.15 0.69 3.45
CA SER A 152 19.01 0.58 4.90
C SER A 152 18.91 1.95 5.55
N LEU A 153 17.87 2.12 6.35
CA LEU A 153 17.66 3.27 7.24
C LEU A 153 17.69 2.82 8.70
N LYS A 154 18.31 1.67 8.99
CA LYS A 154 18.32 1.06 10.31
C LYS A 154 18.71 2.05 11.41
N GLY A 155 17.86 2.14 12.43
CA GLY A 155 18.06 3.03 13.59
C GLY A 155 17.81 4.51 13.33
N GLN A 156 17.44 4.91 12.11
CA GLN A 156 17.11 6.29 11.78
C GLN A 156 15.64 6.57 12.09
N ARG A 157 15.35 7.64 12.83
CA ARG A 157 13.96 8.03 13.09
C ARG A 157 13.33 8.59 11.80
N LEU A 158 12.31 7.93 11.28
CA LEU A 158 11.59 8.35 10.08
C LEU A 158 10.20 8.87 10.46
N SER A 159 9.86 10.06 9.97
CA SER A 159 8.47 10.55 9.98
C SER A 159 7.78 10.22 8.67
N GLN A 160 6.46 10.40 8.60
CA GLN A 160 5.70 10.29 7.35
C GLN A 160 6.33 11.10 6.21
N ALA A 161 6.71 12.35 6.45
CA ALA A 161 7.34 13.20 5.43
C ALA A 161 8.67 12.62 4.90
N HIS A 162 9.47 11.97 5.76
CA HIS A 162 10.67 11.28 5.30
C HIS A 162 10.32 10.09 4.40
N MET A 163 9.29 9.31 4.76
CA MET A 163 8.82 8.19 3.94
C MET A 163 8.28 8.65 2.59
N GLU A 164 7.47 9.70 2.54
CA GLU A 164 6.96 10.30 1.30
C GLU A 164 8.11 10.77 0.40
N CYS A 165 9.17 11.36 0.96
CA CYS A 165 10.34 11.74 0.17
C CYS A 165 11.08 10.54 -0.45
N LEU A 166 11.02 9.35 0.17
CA LEU A 166 11.61 8.14 -0.42
C LEU A 166 10.88 7.68 -1.69
N GLU A 167 9.67 8.18 -1.95
CA GLU A 167 8.95 7.89 -3.19
C GLU A 167 9.76 8.29 -4.43
N GLU A 168 10.52 9.40 -4.37
CA GLU A 168 11.40 9.83 -5.46
C GLU A 168 12.47 8.78 -5.80
N ILE A 169 12.84 7.95 -4.84
CA ILE A 169 13.77 6.84 -5.04
C ILE A 169 13.00 5.61 -5.52
N PHE A 170 11.92 5.23 -4.83
CA PHE A 170 11.14 4.02 -5.12
C PHE A 170 10.40 4.06 -6.45
N ARG A 171 10.18 5.25 -7.03
CA ARG A 171 9.64 5.35 -8.38
C ARG A 171 10.66 5.15 -9.49
N ARG A 172 11.95 4.98 -9.16
CA ARG A 172 13.10 4.87 -10.08
C ARG A 172 13.99 3.66 -9.82
N VAL A 173 13.98 3.16 -8.59
CA VAL A 173 14.92 2.15 -8.12
C VAL A 173 14.17 1.05 -7.38
N GLN A 174 14.43 -0.19 -7.77
CA GLN A 174 14.04 -1.38 -7.02
C GLN A 174 15.24 -1.90 -6.23
N PHE A 175 14.95 -2.52 -5.09
CA PHE A 175 15.94 -3.06 -4.17
C PHE A 175 15.75 -4.58 -4.00
N ASP A 176 16.82 -5.29 -3.67
CA ASP A 176 16.72 -6.65 -3.15
C ASP A 176 16.28 -6.60 -1.69
N THR A 177 16.80 -5.64 -0.91
CA THR A 177 16.48 -5.46 0.51
C THR A 177 16.10 -4.01 0.83
N LEU A 178 14.97 -3.84 1.51
CA LEU A 178 14.61 -2.60 2.20
C LEU A 178 14.66 -2.85 3.70
N ASP A 179 15.55 -2.13 4.38
CA ASP A 179 15.81 -2.30 5.80
C ASP A 179 15.40 -1.07 6.60
N PHE A 180 14.23 -1.17 7.21
CA PHE A 180 13.64 -0.17 8.09
C PHE A 180 13.66 -0.61 9.55
N GLU A 181 14.61 -1.46 9.95
CA GLU A 181 14.74 -1.91 11.34
C GLU A 181 14.89 -0.72 12.30
N TYR A 182 14.09 -0.70 13.36
CA TYR A 182 14.19 0.30 14.43
C TYR A 182 14.13 1.75 13.90
N THR A 183 13.21 2.02 12.98
CA THR A 183 13.06 3.34 12.34
C THR A 183 11.96 4.22 12.92
N PHE A 184 11.26 3.75 13.96
CA PHE A 184 10.16 4.47 14.60
C PHE A 184 9.02 4.78 13.61
N ILE A 185 8.80 3.91 12.62
CA ILE A 185 7.67 4.03 11.70
C ILE A 185 6.37 3.93 12.52
N ASP A 186 5.52 4.94 12.36
CA ASP A 186 4.16 5.00 12.89
C ASP A 186 3.14 4.60 11.82
N ASP A 187 1.86 4.73 12.14
CA ASP A 187 0.79 4.36 11.20
C ASP A 187 0.80 5.18 9.90
N ASP A 188 1.14 6.48 9.94
CA ASP A 188 1.11 7.33 8.75
C ASP A 188 2.29 6.99 7.83
N ALA A 189 3.49 6.86 8.39
CA ALA A 189 4.67 6.40 7.66
C ALA A 189 4.48 4.98 7.07
N ALA A 190 3.81 4.08 7.80
CA ALA A 190 3.49 2.74 7.33
C ALA A 190 2.49 2.75 6.16
N VAL A 191 1.52 3.67 6.16
CA VAL A 191 0.56 3.84 5.05
C VAL A 191 1.30 4.31 3.79
N SER A 192 2.15 5.33 3.90
CA SER A 192 2.96 5.78 2.76
C SER A 192 3.87 4.67 2.22
N LEU A 193 4.49 3.88 3.11
CA LEU A 193 5.27 2.71 2.70
C LEU A 193 4.42 1.68 1.96
N ALA A 194 3.21 1.40 2.44
CA ALA A 194 2.32 0.43 1.81
C ALA A 194 1.91 0.84 0.39
N GLU A 195 1.57 2.12 0.20
CA GLU A 195 1.23 2.66 -1.13
C GLU A 195 2.39 2.50 -2.11
N MET A 196 3.61 2.81 -1.65
CA MET A 196 4.81 2.62 -2.46
C MET A 196 5.06 1.14 -2.78
N LEU A 197 4.96 0.24 -1.81
CA LEU A 197 5.16 -1.20 -2.04
C LEU A 197 4.15 -1.80 -3.03
N GLU A 198 2.90 -1.35 -2.98
CA GLU A 198 1.83 -1.82 -3.87
C GLU A 198 2.03 -1.35 -5.32
N PHE A 199 2.50 -0.12 -5.52
CA PHE A 199 2.61 0.47 -6.86
C PHE A 199 3.96 0.19 -7.55
N TYR A 200 5.04 0.09 -6.78
CA TYR A 200 6.41 0.02 -7.29
C TYR A 200 7.02 -1.40 -7.22
N ASP A 201 6.44 -2.34 -6.47
CA ASP A 201 7.04 -3.68 -6.25
C ASP A 201 8.53 -3.58 -5.84
N SER A 202 8.80 -2.62 -4.93
CA SER A 202 10.12 -2.07 -4.71
C SER A 202 11.14 -3.05 -4.13
N THR A 203 10.73 -4.17 -3.53
CA THR A 203 11.66 -5.04 -2.79
C THR A 203 11.32 -6.53 -2.77
N ALA A 204 12.37 -7.35 -2.78
CA ALA A 204 12.28 -8.79 -2.53
C ALA A 204 12.36 -9.13 -1.03
N LYS A 205 12.99 -8.28 -0.21
CA LYS A 205 13.16 -8.51 1.23
C LYS A 205 12.79 -7.24 1.98
N LEU A 206 11.81 -7.33 2.87
CA LEU A 206 11.36 -6.19 3.67
C LEU A 206 11.60 -6.45 5.15
N ASN A 207 12.40 -5.59 5.78
CA ASN A 207 12.63 -5.62 7.22
C ASN A 207 11.95 -4.43 7.91
N LEU A 208 10.94 -4.72 8.74
CA LEU A 208 10.22 -3.76 9.58
C LEU A 208 10.42 -4.04 11.07
N SER A 209 11.40 -4.87 11.43
CA SER A 209 11.61 -5.29 12.81
C SER A 209 11.87 -4.11 13.75
N PHE A 210 11.52 -4.29 15.02
CA PHE A 210 11.66 -3.29 16.09
C PHE A 210 10.85 -1.98 15.89
N ASN A 211 9.87 -1.94 14.96
CA ASN A 211 8.92 -0.83 14.84
C ASN A 211 7.66 -1.08 15.66
N LYS A 212 7.68 -0.65 16.93
CA LYS A 212 6.56 -0.85 17.88
C LYS A 212 5.43 0.18 17.74
N GLN A 213 5.63 1.23 16.96
CA GLN A 213 4.66 2.34 16.83
C GLN A 213 3.60 2.11 15.74
N ILE A 214 3.77 1.06 14.93
CA ILE A 214 2.77 0.63 13.95
C ILE A 214 1.61 -0.03 14.68
N ASN A 215 0.44 0.57 14.59
CA ASN A 215 -0.80 0.05 15.13
C ASN A 215 -1.65 -0.57 14.00
N ILE A 216 -2.93 -0.81 14.29
CA ILE A 216 -3.81 -1.54 13.38
C ILE A 216 -3.98 -0.85 12.01
N ARG A 217 -3.96 0.48 11.95
CA ARG A 217 -4.12 1.21 10.68
C ARG A 217 -2.91 0.97 9.76
N GLY A 218 -1.70 1.13 10.28
CA GLY A 218 -0.47 0.87 9.54
C GLY A 218 -0.35 -0.61 9.14
N TRP A 219 -0.62 -1.55 10.05
CA TRP A 219 -0.58 -2.98 9.72
C TRP A 219 -1.61 -3.38 8.66
N GLN A 220 -2.81 -2.80 8.69
CA GLN A 220 -3.82 -3.06 7.66
C GLN A 220 -3.36 -2.60 6.28
N ALA A 221 -2.76 -1.42 6.18
CA ALA A 221 -2.21 -0.91 4.93
C ALA A 221 -1.07 -1.80 4.43
N LEU A 222 -0.08 -2.08 5.28
CA LEU A 222 1.08 -2.91 4.95
C LEU A 222 0.68 -4.31 4.48
N PHE A 223 -0.20 -5.00 5.22
CA PHE A 223 -0.61 -6.35 4.83
C PHE A 223 -1.47 -6.39 3.57
N ARG A 224 -2.26 -5.35 3.30
CA ARG A 224 -2.98 -5.23 2.01
C ARG A 224 -2.00 -5.07 0.84
N ALA A 225 -1.01 -4.19 0.97
CA ALA A 225 0.03 -4.02 -0.05
C ALA A 225 0.85 -5.30 -0.27
N ILE A 226 1.33 -5.91 0.82
CA ILE A 226 2.14 -7.15 0.81
C ILE A 226 1.40 -8.31 0.12
N LYS A 227 0.08 -8.38 0.24
CA LYS A 227 -0.75 -9.39 -0.44
C LYS A 227 -0.55 -9.36 -1.95
N ASN A 228 -0.33 -8.18 -2.53
CA ASN A 228 -0.25 -7.94 -3.97
C ASN A 228 1.21 -7.90 -4.49
N CYS A 229 2.21 -7.75 -3.61
CA CYS A 229 3.62 -7.74 -4.00
C CYS A 229 4.01 -9.06 -4.68
N GLN A 230 4.57 -8.97 -5.88
CA GLN A 230 4.96 -10.14 -6.67
C GLN A 230 6.41 -10.54 -6.41
N SER A 231 7.28 -9.60 -6.06
CA SER A 231 8.71 -9.89 -5.82
C SER A 231 9.07 -10.26 -4.38
N LEU A 232 8.17 -10.04 -3.41
CA LEU A 232 8.50 -10.17 -1.99
C LEU A 232 8.69 -11.64 -1.55
N GLN A 233 9.92 -11.99 -1.22
CA GLN A 233 10.35 -13.32 -0.78
C GLN A 233 10.58 -13.43 0.73
N LEU A 234 10.98 -12.33 1.38
CA LEU A 234 11.25 -12.30 2.83
C LEU A 234 10.54 -11.12 3.50
N LEU A 235 9.83 -11.42 4.59
CA LEU A 235 9.22 -10.40 5.45
C LEU A 235 9.71 -10.59 6.88
N ASN A 236 10.32 -9.54 7.45
CA ASN A 236 10.83 -9.55 8.81
C ASN A 236 10.08 -8.57 9.71
N LEU A 237 9.32 -9.11 10.66
CA LEU A 237 8.47 -8.35 11.59
C LEU A 237 8.89 -8.56 13.05
N ARG A 238 10.13 -9.01 13.31
CA ARG A 238 10.57 -9.33 14.68
C ARG A 238 10.41 -8.15 15.63
N TYR A 239 10.04 -8.43 16.87
CA TYR A 239 9.91 -7.41 17.92
C TYR A 239 8.99 -6.24 17.53
N THR A 240 8.01 -6.50 16.64
CA THR A 240 6.92 -5.57 16.35
C THR A 240 5.70 -5.91 17.19
N SER A 241 4.86 -4.91 17.47
CA SER A 241 3.65 -5.12 18.27
C SER A 241 2.46 -5.44 17.37
N LEU A 242 2.34 -6.70 16.93
CA LEU A 242 1.15 -7.13 16.19
C LEU A 242 -0.05 -7.25 17.13
N SER A 243 -0.94 -6.26 17.09
CA SER A 243 -2.19 -6.32 17.85
C SER A 243 -3.04 -7.53 17.47
N GLU A 244 -3.91 -8.01 18.36
CA GLU A 244 -4.85 -9.10 18.08
C GLU A 244 -5.74 -8.84 16.85
N ARG A 245 -5.94 -7.57 16.50
CA ARG A 245 -6.69 -7.16 15.30
C ARG A 245 -5.85 -7.24 14.02
N ALA A 246 -4.53 -7.14 14.11
CA ALA A 246 -3.61 -7.23 12.97
C ALA A 246 -3.38 -8.69 12.54
N ILE A 247 -3.36 -9.63 13.49
CA ILE A 247 -3.14 -11.06 13.20
C ILE A 247 -4.15 -11.65 12.20
N PRO A 248 -5.47 -11.42 12.30
CA PRO A 248 -6.42 -11.86 11.27
C PRO A 248 -6.15 -11.29 9.87
N VAL A 249 -5.53 -10.12 9.78
CA VAL A 249 -5.20 -9.47 8.50
C VAL A 249 -3.93 -10.11 7.92
N LEU A 250 -2.91 -10.33 8.75
CA LEU A 250 -1.73 -11.12 8.38
C LEU A 250 -2.14 -12.52 7.91
N ALA A 251 -2.97 -13.23 8.67
CA ALA A 251 -3.47 -14.56 8.32
C ALA A 251 -4.19 -14.59 6.96
N ARG A 252 -5.03 -13.58 6.66
CA ARG A 252 -5.67 -13.45 5.33
C ARG A 252 -4.65 -13.23 4.22
N THR A 253 -3.64 -12.41 4.48
CA THR A 253 -2.58 -12.07 3.53
C THR A 253 -1.75 -13.30 3.19
N LEU A 254 -1.33 -14.05 4.21
CA LEU A 254 -0.53 -15.27 4.04
C LEU A 254 -1.27 -16.35 3.26
N ARG A 255 -2.61 -16.44 3.31
CA ARG A 255 -3.33 -17.45 2.51
C ARG A 255 -3.12 -17.31 1.01
N THR A 256 -2.87 -16.10 0.53
CA THR A 256 -2.83 -15.80 -0.92
C THR A 256 -1.53 -15.14 -1.36
N GLN A 257 -0.56 -14.95 -0.47
CA GLN A 257 0.71 -14.33 -0.86
C GLN A 257 1.46 -15.29 -1.82
N PRO A 258 1.73 -14.88 -3.08
CA PRO A 258 2.25 -15.78 -4.11
C PRO A 258 3.73 -16.15 -4.02
N THR A 259 4.58 -15.35 -3.36
CA THR A 259 6.05 -15.43 -3.44
C THR A 259 6.79 -15.39 -2.10
N LEU A 260 6.11 -15.09 -0.98
CA LEU A 260 6.73 -15.02 0.34
C LEU A 260 7.17 -16.39 0.83
N THR A 261 8.48 -16.62 0.88
CA THR A 261 9.10 -17.91 1.28
C THR A 261 9.62 -17.91 2.71
N THR A 262 9.99 -16.74 3.24
CA THR A 262 10.59 -16.58 4.58
C THR A 262 9.83 -15.55 5.40
N LEU A 263 9.37 -15.93 6.58
CA LEU A 263 8.61 -15.05 7.47
C LEU A 263 9.15 -15.09 8.90
N HIS A 264 9.63 -13.93 9.37
CA HIS A 264 10.07 -13.74 10.75
C HIS A 264 9.01 -13.04 11.59
N LEU A 265 8.55 -13.72 12.63
CA LEU A 265 7.52 -13.29 13.57
C LEU A 265 7.96 -13.47 15.03
N GLU A 266 9.27 -13.38 15.29
CA GLU A 266 9.81 -13.53 16.64
C GLU A 266 9.35 -12.38 17.55
N ASN A 267 8.88 -12.71 18.75
CA ASN A 267 8.37 -11.75 19.74
C ASN A 267 7.34 -10.74 19.20
N VAL A 268 6.24 -11.27 18.64
CA VAL A 268 5.10 -10.46 18.15
C VAL A 268 3.76 -10.85 18.80
N SER A 269 3.81 -11.51 19.96
CA SER A 269 2.65 -11.94 20.77
C SER A 269 1.74 -12.96 20.09
N LEU A 270 2.34 -13.96 19.43
CA LEU A 270 1.64 -15.06 18.73
C LEU A 270 1.39 -16.30 19.58
N SER A 271 0.74 -16.18 20.75
CA SER A 271 0.31 -17.35 21.54
C SER A 271 -1.22 -17.57 21.48
N GLY A 272 -1.67 -18.75 21.91
CA GLY A 272 -3.09 -19.10 22.04
C GLY A 272 -3.90 -18.92 20.75
N LYS A 273 -4.92 -18.06 20.81
CA LYS A 273 -5.82 -17.77 19.69
C LYS A 273 -5.08 -17.15 18.49
N ASN A 274 -4.07 -16.32 18.74
CA ASN A 274 -3.33 -15.66 17.66
C ASN A 274 -2.52 -16.68 16.85
N LEU A 275 -1.90 -17.65 17.54
CA LEU A 275 -1.24 -18.78 16.87
C LEU A 275 -2.22 -19.60 16.05
N LEU A 276 -3.38 -19.96 16.61
CA LEU A 276 -4.40 -20.74 15.91
C LEU A 276 -4.82 -20.08 14.59
N LEU A 277 -5.02 -18.75 14.58
CA LEU A 277 -5.37 -18.01 13.36
C LEU A 277 -4.28 -18.10 12.29
N LEU A 278 -3.01 -17.97 12.70
CA LEU A 278 -1.87 -18.12 11.80
C LEU A 278 -1.80 -19.54 11.24
N VAL A 279 -1.91 -20.56 12.09
CA VAL A 279 -1.91 -21.98 11.68
C VAL A 279 -3.01 -22.28 10.67
N CYS A 280 -4.24 -21.80 10.91
CA CYS A 280 -5.36 -21.98 9.98
C CYS A 280 -5.10 -21.36 8.60
N ALA A 281 -4.41 -20.22 8.54
CA ALA A 281 -4.01 -19.62 7.27
C ALA A 281 -2.92 -20.41 6.55
N LEU A 282 -1.95 -20.92 7.29
CA LEU A 282 -0.80 -21.62 6.72
C LEU A 282 -1.15 -23.02 6.20
N LYS A 283 -2.23 -23.67 6.67
CA LYS A 283 -2.69 -24.96 6.12
C LYS A 283 -2.93 -24.93 4.60
N THR A 284 -3.38 -23.80 4.06
CA THR A 284 -3.60 -23.65 2.61
C THR A 284 -2.46 -22.94 1.89
N ASN A 285 -1.50 -22.37 2.62
CA ASN A 285 -0.34 -21.73 2.00
C ASN A 285 0.66 -22.82 1.59
N THR A 286 1.06 -22.82 0.32
CA THR A 286 2.01 -23.78 -0.25
C THR A 286 3.34 -23.13 -0.67
N VAL A 287 3.54 -21.85 -0.35
CA VAL A 287 4.67 -21.03 -0.80
C VAL A 287 5.70 -20.85 0.32
N LEU A 288 5.23 -20.62 1.55
CA LEU A 288 6.07 -20.34 2.70
C LEU A 288 6.88 -21.59 3.08
N LYS A 289 8.21 -21.42 3.17
CA LYS A 289 9.18 -22.48 3.46
C LYS A 289 9.81 -22.33 4.85
N GLU A 290 10.04 -21.09 5.28
CA GLU A 290 10.68 -20.80 6.55
C GLU A 290 9.78 -19.92 7.41
N LEU A 291 9.48 -20.41 8.61
CA LEU A 291 8.64 -19.70 9.58
C LEU A 291 9.35 -19.64 10.93
N TYR A 292 9.57 -18.42 11.41
CA TYR A 292 10.23 -18.17 12.69
C TYR A 292 9.24 -17.63 13.71
N LEU A 293 8.97 -18.43 14.76
CA LEU A 293 8.01 -18.14 15.84
C LEU A 293 8.70 -18.05 17.21
N GLY A 294 10.01 -17.82 17.25
CA GLY A 294 10.75 -17.71 18.49
C GLY A 294 10.24 -16.58 19.41
N GLU A 295 10.45 -16.71 20.72
CA GLU A 295 10.15 -15.65 21.70
C GLU A 295 8.68 -15.17 21.71
N ASN A 296 7.72 -16.01 21.31
CA ASN A 296 6.29 -15.66 21.32
C ASN A 296 5.55 -16.10 22.59
N ASN A 297 6.28 -16.57 23.60
CA ASN A 297 5.72 -17.10 24.84
C ASN A 297 4.70 -18.23 24.59
N LEU A 298 4.96 -19.09 23.59
CA LEU A 298 4.09 -20.24 23.31
C LEU A 298 4.07 -21.18 24.52
N GLN A 299 2.88 -21.59 24.93
CA GLN A 299 2.66 -22.44 26.11
C GLN A 299 2.44 -23.90 25.71
N PRO A 300 2.46 -24.88 26.63
CA PRO A 300 2.22 -26.28 26.28
C PRO A 300 0.86 -26.51 25.59
N ALA A 301 -0.15 -25.69 25.93
CA ALA A 301 -1.46 -25.69 25.27
C ALA A 301 -1.40 -25.32 23.77
N ASP A 302 -0.40 -24.57 23.34
CA ASP A 302 -0.17 -24.20 21.94
C ASP A 302 0.41 -25.34 21.10
N GLY A 303 0.93 -26.39 21.76
CA GLY A 303 1.48 -27.57 21.09
C GLY A 303 0.49 -28.25 20.15
N ALA A 304 -0.80 -28.25 20.49
CA ALA A 304 -1.85 -28.79 19.62
C ALA A 304 -1.98 -27.99 18.30
N HIS A 305 -1.82 -26.67 18.35
CA HIS A 305 -1.85 -25.82 17.15
C HIS A 305 -0.61 -26.04 16.29
N LEU A 306 0.57 -26.15 16.91
CA LEU A 306 1.82 -26.47 16.20
C LEU A 306 1.76 -27.85 15.54
N TYR A 307 1.22 -28.86 16.23
CA TYR A 307 0.99 -30.18 15.64
C TYR A 307 0.09 -30.10 14.41
N GLN A 308 -1.00 -29.35 14.47
CA GLN A 308 -1.89 -29.14 13.31
C GLN A 308 -1.21 -28.41 12.15
N LEU A 309 -0.27 -27.51 12.42
CA LEU A 309 0.52 -26.85 11.39
C LEU A 309 1.43 -27.86 10.69
N ILE A 310 2.19 -28.63 11.47
CA ILE A 310 3.19 -29.59 10.96
C ILE A 310 2.51 -30.69 10.14
N VAL A 311 1.36 -31.21 10.59
CA VAL A 311 0.64 -32.25 9.85
C VAL A 311 -0.14 -31.68 8.65
N GLY A 312 -0.61 -30.44 8.77
CA GLY A 312 -1.51 -29.82 7.77
C GLY A 312 -0.81 -29.02 6.68
N ASN A 313 0.44 -28.61 6.87
CA ASN A 313 1.22 -27.86 5.89
C ASN A 313 2.36 -28.73 5.34
N THR A 314 2.53 -28.71 4.01
CA THR A 314 3.56 -29.51 3.31
C THR A 314 4.69 -28.68 2.71
N SER A 315 4.63 -27.34 2.81
CA SER A 315 5.61 -26.43 2.21
C SER A 315 6.69 -25.98 3.18
N ILE A 316 6.38 -25.88 4.48
CA ILE A 316 7.30 -25.43 5.51
C ILE A 316 8.40 -26.49 5.71
N GLN A 317 9.65 -26.05 5.54
CA GLN A 317 10.88 -26.82 5.66
C GLN A 317 11.65 -26.45 6.94
N MET A 318 11.49 -25.21 7.41
CA MET A 318 12.12 -24.70 8.61
C MET A 318 11.06 -24.06 9.52
N LEU A 319 10.92 -24.59 10.73
CA LEU A 319 10.06 -24.05 11.77
C LEU A 319 10.90 -23.78 13.01
N ASP A 320 11.11 -22.50 13.33
CA ASP A 320 11.86 -22.09 14.52
C ASP A 320 10.92 -21.77 15.69
N LEU A 321 11.12 -22.49 16.79
CA LEU A 321 10.35 -22.38 18.03
C LEU A 321 11.22 -21.99 19.24
N ARG A 322 12.45 -21.50 19.02
CA ARG A 322 13.39 -21.19 20.11
C ARG A 322 12.79 -20.22 21.14
N ASN A 323 13.25 -20.31 22.38
CA ASN A 323 12.87 -19.38 23.46
C ASN A 323 11.33 -19.27 23.68
N ASN A 324 10.63 -20.39 23.54
CA ASN A 324 9.22 -20.54 23.93
C ASN A 324 9.09 -21.48 25.14
N GLN A 325 7.89 -21.56 25.73
CA GLN A 325 7.59 -22.35 26.93
C GLN A 325 6.79 -23.61 26.58
N LEU A 326 7.33 -24.44 25.67
CA LEU A 326 6.67 -25.63 25.14
C LEU A 326 6.95 -26.92 25.95
N GLN A 327 7.60 -26.82 27.11
CA GLN A 327 8.02 -27.94 27.95
C GLN A 327 6.89 -28.57 28.76
#